data_AF-A0A1W1CAE4-F1
#
_entry.id   AF-A0A1W1CAE4-F1
#
_cell.length_a   1.000
_cell.length_b   1.000
_cell.length_c   1.000
_cell.angle_alpha   90.00
_cell.angle_beta   90.00
_cell.angle_gamma   90.00
#
_symmetry.space_group_name_H-M   'P 1'
#
loop_
_entity.id
_entity.type
_entity.pdbx_description
1 polymer ?
#
loop_
_entity_poly.entity_id
_entity_poly.type
_entity_poly.pdbx_seq_one_letter_code
_entity_poly.pdbx_strand_id
1 'polypeptide(L)'
;MKKRIITSLLLLFISLAIVWLFLPKITPYYSQLTQTRIGLNEDLQPQAQKEAHFVGSNKCKECHEEEHHNWKNSLHSKMIQDIKKDPSAVTADFSLLPKDADFTLKEAVYSIGSKFKQRYMIPAIINGEEDFRLGNYQWNEQTQKWQGFKPYKYWYSDAFPHDNKAFPTSKACDGCHFTGYMSTGKRVEASISCESCHGAGSLHSQNPESLMYKASLSDPVRSNEVCLQCHMRNRDMRLSDKNMTVKNLWMDAKDYPSGYEAGKPLIDYKLPAPFTHGKESKEFWANGSAKKNRTQGNEYVQDAMYAHGITCINCHNPHKLTNTAQKPEGNDACMKCHSMGSVIGPHQATLEQHTNHKADSKGSQCIECHMPKTAKHTGKSPLTVRSHRFKFTYPSETKFYKMPPETNACYSCHEDKSLDSLQKNLKEWGKVGWEVKR
;
A
#
# COMPACT_ATOMS: atom_id res chain seq x y z
N MET A 1 -28.52 -53.38 15.82
CA MET A 1 -27.19 -53.16 15.19
C MET A 1 -27.23 -52.37 13.89
N LYS A 2 -28.01 -52.78 12.86
CA LYS A 2 -28.06 -52.08 11.55
C LYS A 2 -28.32 -50.56 11.62
N LYS A 3 -29.30 -50.09 12.41
CA LYS A 3 -29.57 -48.65 12.56
C LYS A 3 -28.36 -47.87 13.11
N ARG A 4 -27.67 -48.39 14.14
CA ARG A 4 -26.48 -47.73 14.71
C ARG A 4 -25.33 -47.65 13.71
N ILE A 5 -25.11 -48.71 12.92
CA ILE A 5 -24.09 -48.73 11.87
C ILE A 5 -24.41 -47.70 10.78
N ILE A 6 -25.67 -47.62 10.34
CA ILE A 6 -26.12 -46.62 9.35
C ILE A 6 -25.93 -45.19 9.89
N THR A 7 -26.31 -44.93 11.15
CA THR A 7 -26.12 -43.60 11.76
C THR A 7 -24.65 -43.23 11.89
N SER A 8 -23.78 -44.17 12.30
CA SER A 8 -22.33 -43.95 12.38
C SER A 8 -21.71 -43.68 11.01
N LEU A 9 -22.11 -44.42 9.97
CA LEU A 9 -21.65 -44.18 8.59
C LEU A 9 -22.13 -42.82 8.07
N LEU A 10 -23.37 -42.42 8.39
CA LEU A 10 -23.91 -41.11 8.00
C LEU A 10 -23.14 -39.97 8.67
N LEU A 11 -22.87 -40.07 9.97
CA LEU A 11 -22.08 -39.08 10.71
C LEU A 11 -20.64 -38.99 10.18
N LEU A 12 -20.02 -40.13 9.86
CA LEU A 12 -18.70 -40.15 9.24
C LEU A 12 -18.73 -39.46 7.86
N PHE A 13 -19.72 -39.76 7.03
CA PHE A 13 -19.86 -39.13 5.71
C PHE A 13 -20.09 -37.62 5.82
N ILE A 14 -20.92 -37.17 6.75
CA ILE A 14 -21.13 -35.74 7.03
C ILE A 14 -19.82 -35.09 7.50
N SER A 15 -19.08 -35.73 8.41
CA SER A 15 -17.79 -35.21 8.88
C SER A 15 -16.75 -35.11 7.76
N LEU A 16 -16.67 -36.12 6.89
CA LEU A 16 -15.78 -36.12 5.72
C LEU A 16 -16.19 -35.06 4.70
N ALA A 17 -17.49 -34.87 4.46
CA ALA A 17 -18.00 -33.82 3.59
C ALA A 17 -17.70 -32.42 4.16
N ILE A 18 -17.84 -32.22 5.47
CA ILE A 18 -17.44 -30.97 6.15
C ILE A 18 -15.93 -30.77 5.97
N VAL A 19 -15.10 -31.75 6.30
CA VAL A 19 -13.64 -31.64 6.12
C VAL A 19 -13.30 -31.32 4.66
N TRP A 20 -13.90 -32.02 3.69
CA TRP A 20 -13.63 -31.79 2.27
C TRP A 20 -14.04 -30.39 1.78
N LEU A 21 -15.14 -29.82 2.32
CA LEU A 21 -15.60 -28.48 1.96
C LEU A 21 -14.80 -27.35 2.65
N PHE A 22 -14.33 -27.57 3.88
CA PHE A 22 -13.67 -26.53 4.68
C PHE A 22 -12.14 -26.59 4.61
N LEU A 23 -11.55 -27.78 4.44
CA LEU A 23 -10.09 -27.95 4.43
C LEU A 23 -9.43 -27.10 3.33
N PRO A 24 -9.87 -27.09 2.06
CA PRO A 24 -9.26 -26.25 1.02
C PRO A 24 -9.32 -24.75 1.31
N LYS A 25 -10.29 -24.29 2.11
CA LYS A 25 -10.42 -22.87 2.51
C LYS A 25 -9.46 -22.50 3.63
N ILE A 26 -9.08 -23.45 4.49
CA ILE A 26 -8.25 -23.23 5.67
C ILE A 26 -6.78 -23.58 5.38
N THR A 27 -6.50 -24.58 4.54
CA THR A 27 -5.15 -25.08 4.26
C THR A 27 -4.18 -23.98 3.81
N PRO A 28 -4.54 -23.02 2.92
CA PRO A 28 -3.62 -21.96 2.54
C PRO A 28 -3.21 -21.07 3.73
N TYR A 29 -4.17 -20.71 4.58
CA TYR A 29 -3.90 -19.92 5.78
C TYR A 29 -3.08 -20.72 6.79
N TYR A 30 -3.45 -21.97 7.05
CA TYR A 30 -2.70 -22.83 7.97
C TYR A 30 -1.25 -23.03 7.50
N SER A 31 -1.04 -23.30 6.21
CA SER A 31 0.29 -23.44 5.61
C SER A 31 1.12 -22.17 5.79
N GLN A 32 0.54 -21.00 5.55
CA GLN A 32 1.22 -19.72 5.72
C GLN A 32 1.54 -19.43 7.20
N LEU A 33 0.62 -19.73 8.13
CA LEU A 33 0.80 -19.48 9.56
C LEU A 33 1.77 -20.44 10.23
N THR A 34 1.94 -21.64 9.66
CA THR A 34 2.84 -22.67 10.18
C THR A 34 4.23 -22.67 9.54
N GLN A 35 4.49 -21.76 8.59
CA GLN A 35 5.84 -21.55 8.06
C GLN A 35 6.79 -21.12 9.16
N THR A 36 7.98 -21.72 9.16
CA THR A 36 9.10 -21.30 10.01
C THR A 36 9.37 -19.83 9.79
N ARG A 37 9.43 -19.05 10.87
CA ARG A 37 9.78 -17.63 10.81
C ARG A 37 11.29 -17.52 10.66
N ILE A 38 11.74 -17.07 9.48
CA ILE A 38 13.16 -17.06 9.12
C ILE A 38 13.86 -15.80 9.67
N GLY A 39 13.09 -14.85 10.20
CA GLY A 39 13.61 -13.60 10.78
C GLY A 39 13.78 -12.51 9.72
N LEU A 40 14.11 -11.28 10.14
CA LEU A 40 14.11 -10.11 9.24
C LEU A 40 15.42 -9.90 8.47
N ASN A 41 16.48 -10.61 8.83
CA ASN A 41 17.84 -10.33 8.35
C ASN A 41 18.33 -11.35 7.30
N GLU A 42 17.53 -12.37 7.00
CA GLU A 42 17.94 -13.44 6.08
C GLU A 42 17.66 -13.05 4.63
N ASP A 43 18.64 -13.32 3.77
CA ASP A 43 18.52 -13.15 2.33
C ASP A 43 17.88 -14.39 1.69
N LEU A 44 16.65 -14.20 1.21
CA LEU A 44 15.83 -15.26 0.60
C LEU A 44 15.89 -15.25 -0.92
N GLN A 45 16.80 -14.49 -1.53
CA GLN A 45 16.97 -14.51 -2.98
C GLN A 45 17.52 -15.87 -3.45
N PRO A 46 16.86 -16.52 -4.43
CA PRO A 46 17.46 -17.68 -5.10
C PRO A 46 18.78 -17.30 -5.78
N GLN A 47 19.75 -18.24 -5.81
CA GLN A 47 21.05 -17.99 -6.43
C GLN A 47 20.94 -17.54 -7.90
N ALA A 48 20.05 -18.17 -8.67
CA ALA A 48 19.81 -17.80 -10.05
C ALA A 48 19.32 -16.34 -10.20
N GLN A 49 18.51 -15.85 -9.25
CA GLN A 49 18.07 -14.46 -9.25
C GLN A 49 19.24 -13.49 -8.97
N LYS A 50 20.18 -13.86 -8.07
CA LYS A 50 21.35 -13.03 -7.73
C LYS A 50 22.29 -12.80 -8.93
N GLU A 51 22.37 -13.77 -9.83
CA GLU A 51 23.20 -13.74 -11.04
C GLU A 51 22.44 -13.22 -12.27
N ALA A 52 21.13 -13.05 -12.15
CA ALA A 52 20.27 -12.59 -13.24
C ALA A 52 20.33 -11.07 -13.42
N HIS A 53 20.06 -10.64 -14.65
CA HIS A 53 19.65 -9.27 -14.97
C HIS A 53 18.15 -9.19 -15.30
N PHE A 54 17.63 -7.96 -15.26
CA PHE A 54 16.23 -7.63 -15.58
C PHE A 54 15.95 -7.78 -17.08
N VAL A 55 14.79 -8.34 -17.44
CA VAL A 55 14.38 -8.58 -18.84
C VAL A 55 13.10 -7.86 -19.25
N GLY A 56 12.37 -7.27 -18.30
CA GLY A 56 11.13 -6.54 -18.54
C GLY A 56 9.90 -7.43 -18.72
N SER A 57 8.72 -6.85 -18.50
CA SER A 57 7.45 -7.58 -18.43
C SER A 57 7.07 -8.31 -19.72
N ASN A 58 7.48 -7.79 -20.88
CA ASN A 58 7.18 -8.40 -22.18
C ASN A 58 7.78 -9.81 -22.29
N LYS A 59 8.96 -10.04 -21.68
CA LYS A 59 9.56 -11.38 -21.66
C LYS A 59 8.74 -12.33 -20.80
N CYS A 60 8.23 -11.86 -19.66
CA CYS A 60 7.35 -12.63 -18.79
C CYS A 60 6.01 -13.00 -19.46
N LYS A 61 5.46 -12.10 -20.29
CA LYS A 61 4.21 -12.31 -21.03
C LYS A 61 4.24 -13.57 -21.91
N GLU A 62 5.40 -13.95 -22.44
CA GLU A 62 5.55 -15.12 -23.33
C GLU A 62 5.07 -16.43 -22.67
N CYS A 63 5.16 -16.54 -21.34
CA CYS A 63 4.68 -17.70 -20.57
C CYS A 63 3.54 -17.36 -19.60
N HIS A 64 3.41 -16.11 -19.15
CA HIS A 64 2.46 -15.65 -18.13
C HIS A 64 1.48 -14.60 -18.69
N GLU A 65 0.70 -14.99 -19.70
CA GLU A 65 -0.17 -14.07 -20.42
C GLU A 65 -1.28 -13.48 -19.53
N GLU A 66 -1.92 -14.30 -18.69
CA GLU A 66 -3.03 -13.87 -17.83
C GLU A 66 -2.55 -12.88 -16.76
N GLU A 67 -1.48 -13.22 -16.04
CA GLU A 67 -0.89 -12.35 -15.02
C GLU A 67 -0.42 -11.04 -15.63
N HIS A 68 0.23 -11.10 -16.80
CA HIS A 68 0.63 -9.90 -17.54
C HIS A 68 -0.58 -9.05 -17.94
N HIS A 69 -1.66 -9.65 -18.45
CA HIS A 69 -2.88 -8.94 -18.81
C HIS A 69 -3.49 -8.21 -17.59
N ASN A 70 -3.61 -8.91 -16.46
CA ASN A 70 -4.16 -8.33 -15.23
C ASN A 70 -3.26 -7.21 -14.69
N TRP A 71 -1.94 -7.42 -14.67
CA TRP A 71 -0.97 -6.41 -14.27
C TRP A 71 -1.05 -5.16 -15.17
N LYS A 72 -1.08 -5.33 -16.49
CA LYS A 72 -1.14 -4.23 -17.47
C LYS A 72 -2.40 -3.36 -17.32
N ASN A 73 -3.48 -3.96 -16.82
CA ASN A 73 -4.72 -3.24 -16.54
C ASN A 73 -4.81 -2.64 -15.13
N SER A 74 -3.91 -3.02 -14.23
CA SER A 74 -3.80 -2.46 -12.87
C SER A 74 -3.29 -1.01 -12.86
N LEU A 75 -3.32 -0.36 -11.69
CA LEU A 75 -2.72 0.97 -11.50
C LEU A 75 -1.19 0.92 -11.29
N HIS A 76 -0.60 -0.25 -10.98
CA HIS A 76 0.85 -0.39 -10.82
C HIS A 76 1.59 -0.17 -12.14
N SER A 77 1.06 -0.70 -13.24
CA SER A 77 1.57 -0.51 -14.60
C SER A 77 1.30 0.88 -15.18
N LYS A 78 0.54 1.72 -14.46
CA LYS A 78 0.13 3.08 -14.84
C LYS A 78 0.67 4.14 -13.87
N MET A 79 1.74 3.81 -13.12
CA MET A 79 2.37 4.76 -12.22
C MET A 79 3.29 5.72 -12.98
N ILE A 80 4.03 5.23 -13.95
CA ILE A 80 4.79 6.00 -14.94
C ILE A 80 4.26 5.64 -16.33
N GLN A 81 3.85 6.64 -17.08
CA GLN A 81 3.36 6.46 -18.45
C GLN A 81 4.12 7.38 -19.39
N ASP A 82 4.62 6.83 -20.49
CA ASP A 82 5.27 7.59 -21.57
C ASP A 82 4.19 8.34 -22.36
N ILE A 83 4.05 9.63 -22.07
CA ILE A 83 3.00 10.47 -22.67
C ILE A 83 3.33 10.88 -24.11
N LYS A 84 4.55 10.62 -24.58
CA LYS A 84 4.89 10.80 -26.00
C LYS A 84 4.38 9.62 -26.82
N LYS A 85 4.41 8.42 -26.25
CA LYS A 85 3.86 7.20 -26.89
C LYS A 85 2.35 7.10 -26.73
N ASP A 86 1.82 7.48 -25.57
CA ASP A 86 0.39 7.47 -25.28
C ASP A 86 -0.06 8.81 -24.66
N PRO A 87 -0.44 9.80 -25.49
CA PRO A 87 -0.94 11.07 -25.00
C PRO A 87 -2.22 10.96 -24.16
N SER A 88 -3.00 9.87 -24.28
CA SER A 88 -4.23 9.68 -23.51
C SER A 88 -3.98 9.45 -22.01
N ALA A 89 -2.74 9.13 -21.64
CA ALA A 89 -2.30 9.04 -20.26
C ALA A 89 -2.27 10.41 -19.53
N VAL A 90 -2.41 11.51 -20.25
CA VAL A 90 -2.50 12.87 -19.68
C VAL A 90 -3.95 13.17 -19.33
N THR A 91 -4.26 13.20 -18.05
CA THR A 91 -5.59 13.55 -17.52
C THR A 91 -5.67 14.99 -17.04
N ALA A 92 -4.52 15.68 -16.91
CA ALA A 92 -4.49 17.07 -16.51
C ALA A 92 -4.92 18.02 -17.64
N ASP A 93 -5.74 19.01 -17.30
CA ASP A 93 -6.08 20.09 -18.22
C ASP A 93 -4.95 21.14 -18.25
N PHE A 94 -4.10 21.08 -19.27
CA PHE A 94 -2.99 22.02 -19.46
C PHE A 94 -3.43 23.43 -19.86
N SER A 95 -4.68 23.64 -20.31
CA SER A 95 -5.19 25.00 -20.55
C SER A 95 -5.32 25.79 -19.25
N LEU A 96 -5.48 25.09 -18.13
CA LEU A 96 -5.57 25.64 -16.77
C LEU A 96 -4.22 25.71 -16.06
N LEU A 97 -3.12 25.32 -16.71
CA LEU A 97 -1.79 25.36 -16.10
C LEU A 97 -1.42 26.84 -15.81
N PRO A 98 -1.04 27.18 -14.56
CA PRO A 98 -0.68 28.54 -14.22
C PRO A 98 0.48 29.08 -15.07
N LYS A 99 0.43 30.38 -15.39
CA LYS A 99 1.42 31.04 -16.27
C LYS A 99 2.84 31.05 -15.69
N ASP A 100 2.99 30.90 -14.37
CA ASP A 100 4.27 30.80 -13.67
C ASP A 100 4.77 29.34 -13.56
N ALA A 101 4.16 28.40 -14.27
CA ALA A 101 4.67 27.04 -14.38
C ALA A 101 6.04 27.03 -15.07
N ASP A 102 6.94 26.18 -14.58
CA ASP A 102 8.32 26.06 -15.06
C ASP A 102 8.49 25.00 -16.16
N PHE A 103 7.39 24.55 -16.75
CA PHE A 103 7.34 23.48 -17.74
C PHE A 103 6.06 23.56 -18.57
N THR A 104 6.10 22.89 -19.72
CA THR A 104 4.98 22.65 -20.62
C THR A 104 4.81 21.15 -20.87
N LEU A 105 3.65 20.76 -21.41
CA LEU A 105 3.42 19.37 -21.83
C LEU A 105 4.41 18.91 -22.91
N LYS A 106 4.88 19.83 -23.77
CA LYS A 106 5.83 19.52 -24.84
C LYS A 106 7.19 19.08 -24.28
N GLU A 107 7.62 19.64 -23.15
CA GLU A 107 8.89 19.30 -22.49
C GLU A 107 8.80 18.01 -21.66
N ALA A 108 7.61 17.63 -21.20
CA ALA A 108 7.41 16.43 -20.39
C ALA A 108 7.48 15.14 -21.23
N VAL A 109 8.13 14.11 -20.70
CA VAL A 109 8.26 12.77 -21.32
C VAL A 109 7.39 11.73 -20.63
N TYR A 110 7.29 11.79 -19.29
CA TYR A 110 6.45 10.87 -18.52
C TYR A 110 5.44 11.61 -17.64
N SER A 111 4.27 11.00 -17.45
CA SER A 111 3.41 11.31 -16.31
C SER A 111 3.70 10.36 -15.15
N ILE A 112 3.68 10.88 -13.92
CA ILE A 112 3.75 10.11 -12.68
C ILE A 112 2.38 10.17 -11.98
N GLY A 113 1.74 9.02 -11.85
CA GLY A 113 0.43 8.82 -11.26
C GLY A 113 -0.71 8.90 -12.27
N SER A 114 -1.80 8.18 -11.98
CA SER A 114 -2.95 8.04 -12.88
C SER A 114 -4.33 8.18 -12.20
N LYS A 115 -4.43 8.02 -10.87
CA LYS A 115 -5.72 8.03 -10.16
C LYS A 115 -5.97 9.23 -9.26
N PHE A 116 -4.96 9.66 -8.51
CA PHE A 116 -5.15 10.67 -7.45
C PHE A 116 -4.53 12.02 -7.81
N LYS A 117 -3.44 11.99 -8.56
CA LYS A 117 -2.69 13.16 -8.99
C LYS A 117 -1.74 12.77 -10.10
N GLN A 118 -1.40 13.75 -10.94
CA GLN A 118 -0.33 13.63 -11.92
C GLN A 118 0.78 14.63 -11.66
N ARG A 119 2.01 14.18 -11.87
CA ARG A 119 3.19 15.03 -12.03
C ARG A 119 3.84 14.70 -13.36
N TYR A 120 4.71 15.56 -13.83
CA TYR A 120 5.34 15.43 -15.12
C TYR A 120 6.86 15.38 -14.96
N MET A 121 7.49 14.43 -15.63
CA MET A 121 8.96 14.27 -15.67
C MET A 121 9.50 15.00 -16.89
N ILE A 122 10.38 15.97 -16.66
CA ILE A 122 11.04 16.77 -17.70
C ILE A 122 12.53 16.38 -17.71
N PRO A 123 13.12 16.03 -18.85
CA PRO A 123 14.55 15.79 -18.96
C PRO A 123 15.37 16.98 -18.43
N ALA A 124 16.44 16.69 -17.69
CA ALA A 124 17.32 17.70 -17.14
C ALA A 124 18.74 17.15 -17.01
N ILE A 125 19.73 18.05 -17.01
CA ILE A 125 21.10 17.72 -16.58
C ILE A 125 21.25 18.24 -15.15
N ILE A 126 21.52 17.35 -14.21
CA ILE A 126 21.66 17.68 -12.78
C ILE A 126 23.01 17.15 -12.33
N ASN A 127 23.87 18.02 -11.80
CA ASN A 127 25.25 17.68 -11.42
C ASN A 127 26.07 17.01 -12.54
N GLY A 128 25.81 17.37 -13.80
CA GLY A 128 26.52 16.82 -14.96
C GLY A 128 25.99 15.49 -15.48
N GLU A 129 24.93 14.94 -14.87
CA GLU A 129 24.31 13.67 -15.28
C GLU A 129 22.92 13.89 -15.88
N GLU A 130 22.55 13.06 -16.86
CA GLU A 130 21.19 13.04 -17.40
C GLU A 130 20.20 12.46 -16.38
N ASP A 131 19.15 13.21 -16.13
CA ASP A 131 18.09 12.83 -15.19
C ASP A 131 16.74 13.42 -15.65
N PHE A 132 15.71 13.22 -14.83
CA PHE A 132 14.49 14.00 -14.91
C PHE A 132 14.34 14.84 -13.66
N ARG A 133 13.75 16.01 -13.85
CA ARG A 133 13.14 16.83 -12.80
C ARG A 133 11.63 16.72 -12.84
N LEU A 134 10.97 17.24 -11.80
CA LEU A 134 9.51 17.39 -11.77
C LEU A 134 9.11 18.84 -11.93
N GLY A 135 8.07 19.11 -12.72
CA GLY A 135 7.49 20.45 -12.84
C GLY A 135 7.04 21.03 -11.48
N ASN A 136 7.04 22.36 -11.36
CA ASN A 136 6.63 23.07 -10.14
C ASN A 136 5.11 23.04 -9.83
N TYR A 137 4.33 22.36 -10.67
CA TYR A 137 2.90 22.10 -10.45
C TYR A 137 2.58 20.60 -10.56
N GLN A 138 1.59 20.17 -9.79
CA GLN A 138 0.99 18.84 -9.88
C GLN A 138 -0.51 18.99 -10.12
N TRP A 139 -1.10 18.09 -10.90
CA TRP A 139 -2.54 18.02 -11.11
C TRP A 139 -3.20 17.19 -10.03
N ASN A 140 -4.29 17.65 -9.44
CA ASN A 140 -5.08 16.87 -8.49
C ASN A 140 -6.36 16.36 -9.14
N GLU A 141 -6.45 15.06 -9.37
CA GLU A 141 -7.62 14.41 -9.99
C GLU A 141 -8.90 14.61 -9.20
N GLN A 142 -8.80 14.74 -7.88
CA GLN A 142 -9.98 14.79 -7.03
C GLN A 142 -10.64 16.16 -7.05
N THR A 143 -9.86 17.20 -7.29
CA THR A 143 -10.35 18.59 -7.33
C THR A 143 -10.31 19.18 -8.74
N GLN A 144 -9.77 18.45 -9.72
CA GLN A 144 -9.54 18.88 -11.10
C GLN A 144 -8.84 20.25 -11.15
N LYS A 145 -7.77 20.40 -10.35
CA LYS A 145 -7.03 21.67 -10.18
C LYS A 145 -5.53 21.44 -10.12
N TRP A 146 -4.77 22.35 -10.74
CA TRP A 146 -3.34 22.47 -10.54
C TRP A 146 -2.99 22.96 -9.14
N GLN A 147 -1.91 22.43 -8.59
CA GLN A 147 -1.43 22.74 -7.25
C GLN A 147 0.08 22.91 -7.29
N GLY A 148 0.59 23.99 -6.71
CA GLY A 148 2.03 24.19 -6.56
C GLY A 148 2.66 22.98 -5.85
N PHE A 149 3.74 22.48 -6.42
CA PHE A 149 4.49 21.32 -5.96
C PHE A 149 5.95 21.71 -5.79
N LYS A 150 6.48 21.48 -4.58
CA LYS A 150 7.93 21.44 -4.36
C LYS A 150 8.31 20.12 -3.68
N PRO A 151 9.42 19.49 -4.10
CA PRO A 151 9.96 18.32 -3.43
C PRO A 151 10.46 18.67 -2.00
N TYR A 152 10.39 17.67 -1.12
CA TYR A 152 10.97 17.64 0.23
C TYR A 152 11.03 18.95 1.06
N LYS A 153 9.88 19.58 1.31
CA LYS A 153 9.76 20.70 2.27
C LYS A 153 9.89 20.31 3.76
N TYR A 154 10.33 19.09 4.08
CA TYR A 154 10.33 18.58 5.45
C TYR A 154 11.55 17.71 5.70
N TRP A 155 11.42 16.38 5.69
CA TRP A 155 12.46 15.50 6.21
C TRP A 155 13.80 15.62 5.48
N TYR A 156 13.78 15.81 4.17
CA TYR A 156 14.97 16.00 3.34
C TYR A 156 15.14 17.46 2.91
N SER A 157 14.66 18.43 3.69
CA SER A 157 14.81 19.85 3.35
C SER A 157 16.26 20.25 3.18
N ASP A 158 17.13 19.68 4.03
CA ASP A 158 18.55 20.03 4.08
C ASP A 158 19.40 19.10 3.22
N ALA A 159 18.76 18.16 2.50
CA ALA A 159 19.43 17.25 1.58
C ALA A 159 19.22 17.63 0.11
N PHE A 160 18.32 18.55 -0.21
CA PHE A 160 18.05 18.95 -1.59
C PHE A 160 17.77 20.45 -1.72
N PRO A 161 18.07 21.06 -2.88
CA PRO A 161 17.67 22.43 -3.16
C PRO A 161 16.13 22.56 -3.16
N HIS A 162 15.64 23.71 -2.70
CA HIS A 162 14.21 24.04 -2.74
C HIS A 162 13.74 24.57 -4.10
N ASP A 163 14.37 24.06 -5.15
CA ASP A 163 14.13 24.35 -6.56
C ASP A 163 13.86 23.03 -7.30
N ASN A 164 12.71 22.97 -7.96
CA ASN A 164 12.30 21.84 -8.76
C ASN A 164 13.25 21.58 -9.94
N LYS A 165 13.94 22.60 -10.46
CA LYS A 165 14.89 22.45 -11.58
C LYS A 165 16.16 21.70 -11.22
N ALA A 166 16.59 21.82 -9.96
CA ALA A 166 17.80 21.18 -9.45
C ALA A 166 17.50 19.89 -8.68
N PHE A 167 16.24 19.41 -8.71
CA PHE A 167 15.82 18.24 -7.96
C PHE A 167 15.75 16.97 -8.83
N PRO A 168 16.63 15.99 -8.61
CA PRO A 168 16.67 14.77 -9.40
C PRO A 168 15.62 13.75 -8.97
N THR A 169 14.84 13.25 -9.93
CA THR A 169 13.89 12.14 -9.71
C THR A 169 14.60 10.83 -9.35
N SER A 170 15.80 10.61 -9.89
CA SER A 170 16.68 9.48 -9.60
C SER A 170 16.94 9.23 -8.11
N LYS A 171 16.99 10.29 -7.29
CA LYS A 171 17.26 10.18 -5.84
C LYS A 171 15.99 9.96 -5.01
N ALA A 172 14.82 10.27 -5.56
CA ALA A 172 13.61 10.46 -4.77
C ALA A 172 12.40 9.62 -5.17
N CYS A 173 12.27 9.34 -6.47
CA CYS A 173 11.06 8.79 -7.06
C CYS A 173 11.34 7.43 -7.70
N ASP A 174 12.46 7.35 -8.42
CA ASP A 174 12.63 6.32 -9.45
C ASP A 174 12.74 4.91 -8.88
N GLY A 175 13.36 4.73 -7.72
CA GLY A 175 13.44 3.41 -7.08
C GLY A 175 12.07 2.78 -6.86
N CYS A 176 11.04 3.56 -6.55
CA CYS A 176 9.69 3.03 -6.37
C CYS A 176 8.84 3.01 -7.64
N HIS A 177 9.27 3.66 -8.73
CA HIS A 177 8.42 3.97 -9.88
C HIS A 177 8.97 3.45 -11.22
N PHE A 178 10.21 3.00 -11.28
CA PHE A 178 10.81 2.32 -12.43
C PHE A 178 11.36 0.97 -11.99
N THR A 179 10.92 -0.11 -12.64
CA THR A 179 11.49 -1.44 -12.42
C THR A 179 13.01 -1.44 -12.67
N GLY A 180 13.73 -2.15 -11.81
CA GLY A 180 15.20 -2.26 -11.85
C GLY A 180 15.93 -1.12 -11.16
N TYR A 181 15.32 0.05 -11.01
CA TYR A 181 16.02 1.24 -10.50
C TYR A 181 16.42 1.08 -9.03
N MET A 182 15.56 0.50 -8.20
CA MET A 182 15.84 0.29 -6.78
C MET A 182 17.10 -0.53 -6.55
N SER A 183 17.26 -1.63 -7.30
CA SER A 183 18.37 -2.57 -7.17
C SER A 183 19.64 -2.09 -7.88
N THR A 184 19.51 -1.51 -9.08
CA THR A 184 20.63 -1.28 -10.00
C THR A 184 20.98 0.20 -10.26
N GLY A 185 20.11 1.13 -9.87
CA GLY A 185 20.20 2.54 -10.25
C GLY A 185 19.87 2.82 -11.73
N LYS A 186 19.34 1.85 -12.48
CA LYS A 186 18.99 1.99 -13.90
C LYS A 186 17.48 1.87 -14.12
N ARG A 187 16.91 2.73 -14.98
CA ARG A 187 15.50 2.68 -15.40
C ARG A 187 15.34 1.59 -16.46
N VAL A 188 15.10 0.34 -16.04
CA VAL A 188 14.97 -0.80 -16.98
C VAL A 188 13.61 -0.78 -17.68
N GLU A 189 12.55 -0.60 -16.90
CA GLU A 189 11.19 -0.50 -17.42
C GLU A 189 10.41 0.59 -16.67
N ALA A 190 9.59 1.33 -17.40
CA ALA A 190 8.68 2.30 -16.79
C ALA A 190 7.62 1.57 -15.94
N SER A 191 7.20 2.22 -14.85
CA SER A 191 6.20 1.70 -13.89
C SER A 191 6.72 0.54 -13.04
N ILE A 192 5.84 0.06 -12.15
CA ILE A 192 6.09 -1.09 -11.28
C ILE A 192 5.68 -2.34 -12.05
N SER A 193 6.64 -3.01 -12.68
CA SER A 193 6.44 -4.25 -13.45
C SER A 193 6.79 -5.52 -12.66
N CYS A 194 6.68 -6.69 -13.30
CA CYS A 194 6.80 -8.02 -12.70
C CYS A 194 8.04 -8.15 -11.80
N GLU A 195 9.18 -7.73 -12.31
CA GLU A 195 10.49 -7.86 -11.66
C GLU A 195 10.67 -6.89 -10.47
N SER A 196 9.79 -5.90 -10.29
CA SER A 196 9.77 -5.08 -9.07
C SER A 196 9.36 -5.88 -7.83
N CYS A 197 8.57 -6.94 -8.02
CA CYS A 197 8.08 -7.81 -6.94
C CYS A 197 8.75 -9.19 -6.93
N HIS A 198 9.27 -9.65 -8.06
CA HIS A 198 9.88 -10.96 -8.23
C HIS A 198 11.41 -10.95 -8.39
N GLY A 199 12.03 -9.78 -8.57
CA GLY A 199 13.46 -9.64 -8.84
C GLY A 199 13.83 -9.92 -10.29
N ALA A 200 15.13 -9.94 -10.59
CA ALA A 200 15.66 -10.11 -11.94
C ALA A 200 15.36 -11.51 -12.52
N GLY A 201 14.82 -11.56 -13.75
CA GLY A 201 14.24 -12.79 -14.33
C GLY A 201 14.98 -13.42 -15.50
N SER A 202 16.13 -12.92 -15.94
CA SER A 202 16.81 -13.44 -17.15
C SER A 202 17.09 -14.95 -17.14
N LEU A 203 17.64 -15.50 -16.05
CA LEU A 203 17.91 -16.94 -15.96
C LEU A 203 16.60 -17.77 -15.92
N HIS A 204 15.58 -17.28 -15.23
CA HIS A 204 14.24 -17.89 -15.23
C HIS A 204 13.60 -17.88 -16.62
N SER A 205 13.76 -16.80 -17.37
CA SER A 205 13.21 -16.68 -18.73
C SER A 205 13.88 -17.62 -19.74
N GLN A 206 15.11 -18.05 -19.48
CA GLN A 206 15.86 -19.00 -20.31
C GLN A 206 15.60 -20.45 -19.87
N ASN A 207 15.50 -20.66 -18.55
CA ASN A 207 15.21 -21.94 -17.94
C ASN A 207 14.21 -21.74 -16.78
N PRO A 208 12.92 -22.08 -16.95
CA PRO A 208 11.88 -21.90 -15.94
C PRO A 208 12.14 -22.61 -14.59
N GLU A 209 13.02 -23.62 -14.57
CA GLU A 209 13.47 -24.28 -13.33
C GLU A 209 14.40 -23.39 -12.49
N SER A 210 14.98 -22.33 -13.08
CA SER A 210 15.73 -21.33 -12.34
C SER A 210 14.76 -20.52 -11.48
N LEU A 211 14.82 -20.74 -10.17
CA LEU A 211 13.85 -20.15 -9.24
C LEU A 211 14.00 -18.64 -9.15
N MET A 212 12.84 -17.96 -9.04
CA MET A 212 12.72 -16.55 -8.66
C MET A 212 12.05 -16.44 -7.29
N TYR A 213 12.25 -15.30 -6.62
CA TYR A 213 11.58 -15.04 -5.35
C TYR A 213 10.05 -15.01 -5.53
N LYS A 214 9.36 -15.75 -4.65
CA LYS A 214 7.90 -15.82 -4.59
C LYS A 214 7.44 -15.45 -3.18
N ALA A 215 6.89 -14.25 -3.03
CA ALA A 215 6.41 -13.73 -1.75
C ALA A 215 5.40 -14.66 -1.06
N SER A 216 4.56 -15.36 -1.82
CA SER A 216 3.57 -16.32 -1.30
C SER A 216 4.17 -17.59 -0.69
N LEU A 217 5.44 -17.90 -0.98
CA LEU A 217 6.17 -19.04 -0.43
C LEU A 217 7.05 -18.67 0.76
N SER A 218 7.17 -17.36 1.05
CA SER A 218 7.97 -16.86 2.18
C SER A 218 7.10 -16.70 3.42
N ASP A 219 7.74 -16.64 4.60
CA ASP A 219 7.00 -16.39 5.83
C ASP A 219 6.30 -15.01 5.81
N PRO A 220 5.18 -14.83 6.53
CA PRO A 220 4.34 -13.64 6.39
C PRO A 220 5.05 -12.29 6.53
N VAL A 221 6.09 -12.20 7.37
CA VAL A 221 6.82 -10.94 7.52
C VAL A 221 7.54 -10.60 6.22
N ARG A 222 8.25 -11.58 5.65
CA ARG A 222 9.01 -11.48 4.39
C ARG A 222 8.09 -11.31 3.19
N SER A 223 6.92 -11.97 3.18
CA SER A 223 5.91 -11.80 2.13
C SER A 223 5.45 -10.35 1.99
N ASN A 224 5.37 -9.60 3.10
CA ASN A 224 4.94 -8.21 3.06
C ASN A 224 6.00 -7.28 2.44
N GLU A 225 7.28 -7.63 2.50
CA GLU A 225 8.38 -6.71 2.15
C GLU A 225 8.35 -6.23 0.69
N VAL A 226 7.89 -7.09 -0.23
CA VAL A 226 7.70 -6.69 -1.64
C VAL A 226 6.66 -5.59 -1.81
N CYS A 227 5.73 -5.41 -0.87
CA CYS A 227 4.81 -4.28 -0.84
C CYS A 227 5.40 -3.11 -0.05
N LEU A 228 6.02 -3.40 1.10
CA LEU A 228 6.55 -2.41 2.04
C LEU A 228 7.76 -1.62 1.51
N GLN A 229 8.44 -2.09 0.46
CA GLN A 229 9.47 -1.32 -0.24
C GLN A 229 8.93 0.03 -0.75
N CYS A 230 7.65 0.10 -1.14
CA CYS A 230 7.01 1.30 -1.70
C CYS A 230 5.83 1.82 -0.84
N HIS A 231 5.04 0.92 -0.24
CA HIS A 231 3.84 1.25 0.53
C HIS A 231 4.10 1.51 2.02
N MET A 232 5.29 2.00 2.32
CA MET A 232 5.70 2.46 3.64
C MET A 232 6.48 3.77 3.47
N ARG A 233 6.22 4.74 4.34
CA ARG A 233 7.09 5.92 4.43
C ARG A 233 8.34 5.46 5.16
N ASN A 234 9.43 5.43 4.42
CA ASN A 234 10.75 5.14 4.93
C ASN A 234 11.62 6.38 4.81
N ARG A 235 12.80 6.28 5.39
CA ARG A 235 13.93 7.20 5.31
C ARG A 235 15.13 6.40 4.83
N ASP A 236 16.14 7.13 4.39
CA ASP A 236 17.43 6.62 3.97
C ASP A 236 18.04 5.85 5.13
N MET A 237 18.46 4.60 4.87
CA MET A 237 18.99 3.74 5.92
C MET A 237 20.24 4.31 6.58
N ARG A 238 21.03 5.13 5.87
CA ARG A 238 22.23 5.74 6.43
C ARG A 238 21.93 6.62 7.65
N LEU A 239 20.70 7.12 7.79
CA LEU A 239 20.24 7.88 8.96
C LEU A 239 20.00 7.03 10.22
N SER A 240 20.18 5.70 10.15
CA SER A 240 20.22 4.83 11.33
C SER A 240 21.52 5.00 12.13
N ASP A 241 22.61 5.45 11.48
CA ASP A 241 23.82 5.88 12.16
C ASP A 241 23.56 7.20 12.89
N LYS A 242 23.82 7.22 14.20
CA LYS A 242 23.64 8.38 15.07
C LYS A 242 24.50 9.58 14.67
N ASN A 243 25.59 9.35 13.94
CA ASN A 243 26.47 10.40 13.43
C ASN A 243 26.04 10.94 12.05
N MET A 244 25.09 10.29 11.38
CA MET A 244 24.59 10.71 10.09
C MET A 244 23.44 11.72 10.25
N THR A 245 23.56 12.87 9.60
CA THR A 245 22.48 13.85 9.52
C THR A 245 21.96 13.96 8.09
N VAL A 246 20.76 14.50 7.93
CA VAL A 246 20.17 14.79 6.60
C VAL A 246 21.09 15.67 5.76
N LYS A 247 21.78 16.65 6.37
CA LYS A 247 22.71 17.55 5.69
C LYS A 247 23.93 16.82 5.11
N ASN A 248 24.38 15.73 5.75
CA ASN A 248 25.46 14.90 5.22
C ASN A 248 25.06 14.18 3.92
N LEU A 249 23.75 14.09 3.63
CA LEU A 249 23.19 13.46 2.45
C LEU A 249 22.82 14.47 1.36
N TRP A 250 23.46 15.65 1.35
CA TRP A 250 23.21 16.69 0.34
C TRP A 250 23.33 16.12 -1.08
N MET A 251 22.26 16.28 -1.86
CA MET A 251 22.06 15.77 -3.22
C MET A 251 22.13 14.23 -3.38
N ASP A 252 22.20 13.49 -2.27
CA ASP A 252 22.38 12.03 -2.31
C ASP A 252 21.41 11.23 -1.43
N ALA A 253 20.58 11.89 -0.62
CA ALA A 253 19.54 11.22 0.16
C ALA A 253 18.60 10.39 -0.73
N LYS A 254 18.22 9.19 -0.28
CA LYS A 254 17.31 8.29 -0.99
C LYS A 254 15.99 8.13 -0.23
N ASP A 255 14.87 8.37 -0.90
CA ASP A 255 13.51 8.18 -0.33
C ASP A 255 12.89 6.81 -0.70
N TYR A 256 13.75 5.90 -1.17
CA TYR A 256 13.44 4.50 -1.47
C TYR A 256 14.56 3.59 -0.95
N PRO A 257 14.31 2.29 -0.78
CA PRO A 257 15.30 1.31 -0.30
C PRO A 257 16.42 1.03 -1.33
N SER A 258 17.37 1.94 -1.48
CA SER A 258 18.44 1.84 -2.49
C SER A 258 19.27 0.56 -2.31
N GLY A 259 19.35 -0.28 -3.35
CA GLY A 259 20.05 -1.58 -3.36
C GLY A 259 19.15 -2.79 -3.03
N TYR A 260 17.89 -2.55 -2.64
CA TYR A 260 16.93 -3.62 -2.37
C TYR A 260 16.44 -4.30 -3.66
N GLU A 261 16.25 -5.61 -3.56
CA GLU A 261 15.55 -6.43 -4.54
C GLU A 261 14.70 -7.47 -3.80
N ALA A 262 13.62 -7.94 -4.42
CA ALA A 262 12.72 -8.91 -3.83
C ALA A 262 13.47 -10.16 -3.32
N GLY A 263 13.27 -10.49 -2.04
CA GLY A 263 13.94 -11.59 -1.34
C GLY A 263 15.00 -11.12 -0.34
N LYS A 264 15.66 -9.98 -0.60
CA LYS A 264 16.63 -9.40 0.32
C LYS A 264 15.97 -8.91 1.60
N PRO A 265 16.68 -8.84 2.74
CA PRO A 265 16.18 -8.28 3.98
C PRO A 265 15.87 -6.79 3.87
N LEU A 266 14.61 -6.40 3.70
CA LEU A 266 14.22 -4.99 3.52
C LEU A 266 14.64 -4.11 4.71
N ILE A 267 14.76 -4.71 5.91
CA ILE A 267 15.26 -4.04 7.10
C ILE A 267 16.66 -3.48 6.93
N ASP A 268 17.48 -3.97 6.00
CA ASP A 268 18.85 -3.48 5.76
C ASP A 268 18.91 -2.26 4.82
N TYR A 269 17.81 -1.96 4.14
CA TYR A 269 17.79 -0.97 3.06
C TYR A 269 16.98 0.28 3.39
N LYS A 270 16.22 0.27 4.49
CA LYS A 270 15.37 1.40 4.83
C LYS A 270 15.15 1.58 6.34
N LEU A 271 15.00 2.83 6.74
CA LEU A 271 14.58 3.20 8.10
C LEU A 271 13.10 3.61 8.10
N PRO A 272 12.17 2.87 8.74
CA PRO A 272 10.77 3.28 8.79
C PRO A 272 10.60 4.69 9.38
N ALA A 273 9.64 5.47 8.84
CA ALA A 273 9.34 6.78 9.40
C ALA A 273 8.95 6.65 10.88
N PRO A 274 9.55 7.45 11.78
CA PRO A 274 9.34 7.30 13.21
C PRO A 274 7.89 7.62 13.59
N PHE A 275 7.34 6.80 14.48
CA PHE A 275 6.05 7.01 15.10
C PHE A 275 6.14 6.68 16.59
N THR A 276 5.50 7.50 17.41
CA THR A 276 5.36 7.27 18.85
C THR A 276 3.90 7.47 19.20
N HIS A 277 3.29 6.46 19.83
CA HIS A 277 1.89 6.52 20.21
C HIS A 277 1.62 7.71 21.14
N GLY A 278 0.54 8.45 20.90
CA GLY A 278 0.22 9.70 21.61
C GLY A 278 0.93 10.94 21.08
N LYS A 279 1.88 10.82 20.14
CA LYS A 279 2.58 11.95 19.53
C LYS A 279 2.29 12.04 18.03
N GLU A 280 1.67 13.14 17.64
CA GLU A 280 1.41 13.44 16.23
C GLU A 280 2.72 13.75 15.49
N SER A 281 2.83 13.28 14.24
CA SER A 281 3.94 13.58 13.34
C SER A 281 3.43 14.16 12.01
N LYS A 282 4.33 14.37 11.04
CA LYS A 282 3.93 14.78 9.69
C LYS A 282 3.25 13.63 8.92
N GLU A 283 3.55 12.38 9.26
CA GLU A 283 3.02 11.19 8.58
C GLU A 283 1.83 10.56 9.29
N PHE A 284 1.73 10.71 10.62
CA PHE A 284 0.75 10.02 11.46
C PHE A 284 0.03 10.96 12.43
N TRP A 285 -1.26 10.71 12.65
CA TRP A 285 -2.03 11.23 13.79
C TRP A 285 -1.52 10.60 15.09
N ALA A 286 -1.82 11.22 16.23
CA ALA A 286 -1.34 10.74 17.52
C ALA A 286 -1.86 9.33 17.89
N ASN A 287 -3.01 8.91 17.36
CA ASN A 287 -3.51 7.54 17.51
C ASN A 287 -2.75 6.52 16.64
N GLY A 288 -1.89 6.95 15.72
CA GLY A 288 -1.13 6.14 14.77
C GLY A 288 -1.73 6.02 13.39
N SER A 289 -2.94 6.54 13.17
CA SER A 289 -3.53 6.53 11.83
C SER A 289 -2.80 7.47 10.88
N ALA A 290 -2.80 7.14 9.59
CA ALA A 290 -2.10 7.90 8.57
C ALA A 290 -2.65 9.34 8.43
N LYS A 291 -1.76 10.31 8.20
CA LYS A 291 -2.04 11.68 7.69
C LYS A 291 -1.72 11.85 6.21
N LYS A 292 -0.77 11.05 5.72
CA LYS A 292 -0.28 11.08 4.33
C LYS A 292 -0.48 9.73 3.66
N ASN A 293 -0.47 9.71 2.32
CA ASN A 293 -0.44 8.50 1.53
C ASN A 293 0.90 7.72 1.66
N ARG A 294 0.88 6.44 1.23
CA ARG A 294 2.02 5.49 1.27
C ARG A 294 2.51 5.17 2.68
N THR A 295 1.58 5.01 3.61
CA THR A 295 1.79 4.75 5.05
C THR A 295 1.10 3.47 5.50
N GLN A 296 0.44 2.75 4.59
CA GLN A 296 -0.30 1.53 4.88
C GLN A 296 0.59 0.51 5.60
N GLY A 297 1.83 0.36 5.14
CA GLY A 297 2.83 -0.48 5.78
C GLY A 297 3.18 -0.04 7.20
N ASN A 298 3.32 1.27 7.45
CA ASN A 298 3.63 1.78 8.79
C ASN A 298 2.49 1.54 9.77
N GLU A 299 1.24 1.61 9.31
CA GLU A 299 0.06 1.28 10.11
C GLU A 299 -0.04 -0.23 10.34
N TYR A 300 0.10 -1.01 9.26
CA TYR A 300 -0.19 -2.44 9.27
C TYR A 300 0.77 -3.26 10.13
N VAL A 301 2.06 -2.91 10.16
CA VAL A 301 3.05 -3.63 11.00
C VAL A 301 2.77 -3.55 12.51
N GLN A 302 1.86 -2.66 12.93
CA GLN A 302 1.42 -2.52 14.32
C GLN A 302 0.07 -3.21 14.59
N ASP A 303 -0.55 -3.81 13.57
CA ASP A 303 -1.89 -4.38 13.66
C ASP A 303 -1.89 -5.85 14.11
N ALA A 304 -3.00 -6.27 14.71
CA ALA A 304 -3.19 -7.64 15.16
C ALA A 304 -3.13 -8.65 14.00
N MET A 305 -3.64 -8.31 12.80
CA MET A 305 -3.58 -9.20 11.64
C MET A 305 -2.13 -9.46 11.22
N TYR A 306 -1.28 -8.43 11.24
CA TYR A 306 0.15 -8.58 10.95
C TYR A 306 0.84 -9.49 11.98
N ALA A 307 0.56 -9.27 13.28
CA ALA A 307 1.09 -10.11 14.35
C ALA A 307 0.65 -11.58 14.20
N HIS A 308 -0.55 -11.82 13.68
CA HIS A 308 -1.08 -13.15 13.38
C HIS A 308 -0.75 -13.64 11.97
N GLY A 309 0.22 -13.03 11.27
CA GLY A 309 0.74 -13.56 10.01
C GLY A 309 -0.19 -13.40 8.80
N ILE A 310 -1.19 -12.54 8.85
CA ILE A 310 -1.89 -12.07 7.66
C ILE A 310 -0.99 -11.07 6.91
N THR A 311 -1.07 -11.07 5.60
CA THR A 311 -0.21 -10.30 4.70
C THR A 311 -1.03 -9.46 3.75
N CYS A 312 -0.36 -8.51 3.08
CA CYS A 312 -0.95 -7.71 2.01
C CYS A 312 -1.63 -8.59 0.94
N ILE A 313 -1.02 -9.73 0.58
CA ILE A 313 -1.51 -10.59 -0.51
C ILE A 313 -2.73 -11.45 -0.13
N ASN A 314 -3.04 -11.56 1.17
CA ASN A 314 -4.28 -12.21 1.61
C ASN A 314 -5.52 -11.33 1.30
N CYS A 315 -5.35 -10.01 1.17
CA CYS A 315 -6.42 -9.07 0.83
C CYS A 315 -6.27 -8.48 -0.57
N HIS A 316 -5.05 -8.27 -1.07
CA HIS A 316 -4.75 -7.66 -2.36
C HIS A 316 -3.99 -8.64 -3.26
N ASN A 317 -4.64 -9.15 -4.30
CA ASN A 317 -3.97 -10.01 -5.26
C ASN A 317 -3.32 -9.14 -6.36
N PRO A 318 -1.98 -9.12 -6.48
CA PRO A 318 -1.29 -8.28 -7.47
C PRO A 318 -1.51 -8.75 -8.92
N HIS A 319 -2.00 -9.98 -9.11
CA HIS A 319 -2.26 -10.61 -10.40
C HIS A 319 -3.75 -10.68 -10.75
N LYS A 320 -4.62 -9.98 -9.99
CA LYS A 320 -6.05 -9.87 -10.29
C LYS A 320 -6.50 -8.41 -10.25
N LEU A 321 -7.62 -8.13 -10.90
CA LEU A 321 -8.25 -6.81 -10.91
C LEU A 321 -9.21 -6.58 -9.73
N THR A 322 -9.31 -7.55 -8.82
CA THR A 322 -9.96 -7.47 -7.50
C THR A 322 -8.96 -7.94 -6.44
N ASN A 323 -9.09 -7.59 -5.16
CA ASN A 323 -9.86 -6.53 -4.52
C ASN A 323 -9.08 -5.20 -4.65
N THR A 324 -9.45 -4.37 -5.61
CA THR A 324 -8.71 -3.14 -5.93
C THR A 324 -9.52 -1.91 -5.57
N ALA A 325 -8.86 -0.75 -5.53
CA ALA A 325 -9.56 0.52 -5.33
C ALA A 325 -10.52 0.88 -6.49
N GLN A 326 -10.51 0.16 -7.60
CA GLN A 326 -11.45 0.31 -8.73
C GLN A 326 -12.55 -0.75 -8.69
N LYS A 327 -12.23 -1.97 -8.26
CA LYS A 327 -13.17 -3.08 -8.15
C LYS A 327 -13.02 -3.73 -6.76
N PRO A 328 -13.61 -3.11 -5.72
CA PRO A 328 -13.54 -3.63 -4.36
C PRO A 328 -14.45 -4.84 -4.19
N GLU A 329 -14.08 -5.76 -3.30
CA GLU A 329 -14.93 -6.90 -2.90
C GLU A 329 -15.92 -6.54 -1.78
N GLY A 330 -15.88 -5.31 -1.25
CA GLY A 330 -16.76 -4.87 -0.16
C GLY A 330 -16.55 -5.70 1.11
N ASN A 331 -17.66 -6.06 1.76
CA ASN A 331 -17.65 -6.86 3.00
C ASN A 331 -17.06 -8.25 2.82
N ASP A 332 -17.15 -8.84 1.63
CA ASP A 332 -16.65 -10.20 1.37
C ASP A 332 -15.15 -10.32 1.64
N ALA A 333 -14.38 -9.24 1.42
CA ALA A 333 -12.96 -9.21 1.75
C ALA A 333 -12.70 -9.47 3.24
N CYS A 334 -13.54 -8.91 4.12
CA CYS A 334 -13.43 -9.05 5.57
C CYS A 334 -14.05 -10.37 6.04
N MET A 335 -15.22 -10.71 5.50
CA MET A 335 -16.04 -11.85 5.94
C MET A 335 -15.47 -13.21 5.53
N LYS A 336 -14.43 -13.25 4.67
CA LYS A 336 -13.56 -14.42 4.47
C LYS A 336 -13.05 -15.02 5.79
N CYS A 337 -12.74 -14.15 6.76
CA CYS A 337 -12.29 -14.55 8.10
C CYS A 337 -13.28 -14.14 9.20
N HIS A 338 -13.96 -13.00 9.04
CA HIS A 338 -14.81 -12.39 10.07
C HIS A 338 -16.30 -12.65 9.83
N SER A 339 -16.73 -13.92 9.90
CA SER A 339 -18.14 -14.25 9.77
C SER A 339 -18.98 -13.74 10.96
N MET A 340 -20.26 -13.46 10.73
CA MET A 340 -21.20 -13.08 11.80
C MET A 340 -21.31 -14.21 12.83
N GLY A 341 -21.34 -13.85 14.13
CA GLY A 341 -21.37 -14.79 15.24
C GLY A 341 -20.05 -15.54 15.50
N SER A 342 -18.98 -15.24 14.76
CA SER A 342 -17.66 -15.87 14.97
C SER A 342 -16.86 -15.20 16.09
N VAL A 343 -15.91 -15.94 16.66
CA VAL A 343 -15.04 -15.48 17.78
C VAL A 343 -14.20 -14.27 17.39
N ILE A 344 -13.74 -14.21 16.13
CA ILE A 344 -12.88 -13.14 15.64
C ILE A 344 -13.64 -12.10 14.82
N GLY A 345 -14.91 -12.33 14.48
CA GLY A 345 -15.76 -11.44 13.71
C GLY A 345 -16.80 -10.72 14.57
N PRO A 346 -17.81 -10.10 13.92
CA PRO A 346 -18.93 -9.50 14.64
C PRO A 346 -19.68 -10.54 15.48
N HIS A 347 -19.81 -10.31 16.79
CA HIS A 347 -20.53 -11.25 17.67
C HIS A 347 -22.06 -11.25 17.48
N GLN A 348 -22.61 -10.26 16.77
CA GLN A 348 -24.04 -10.18 16.48
C GLN A 348 -24.45 -11.21 15.41
N ALA A 349 -25.75 -11.51 15.32
CA ALA A 349 -26.25 -12.48 14.35
C ALA A 349 -26.35 -11.89 12.93
N THR A 350 -26.63 -10.59 12.80
CA THR A 350 -26.78 -9.93 11.50
C THR A 350 -25.91 -8.69 11.35
N LEU A 351 -25.66 -8.30 10.10
CA LEU A 351 -24.88 -7.12 9.76
C LEU A 351 -25.51 -5.85 10.34
N GLU A 352 -26.84 -5.71 10.25
CA GLU A 352 -27.58 -4.55 10.75
C GLU A 352 -27.53 -4.45 12.27
N GLN A 353 -27.55 -5.57 12.99
CA GLN A 353 -27.34 -5.55 14.45
C GLN A 353 -25.91 -5.14 14.82
N HIS A 354 -24.94 -5.46 13.95
CA HIS A 354 -23.57 -5.06 14.16
C HIS A 354 -23.38 -3.56 13.90
N THR A 355 -23.84 -3.08 12.75
CA THR A 355 -23.58 -1.73 12.23
C THR A 355 -24.60 -0.70 12.67
N ASN A 356 -25.81 -1.13 13.07
CA ASN A 356 -27.01 -0.30 13.27
C ASN A 356 -27.43 0.49 12.03
N HIS A 357 -27.06 0.00 10.84
CA HIS A 357 -27.44 0.55 9.56
C HIS A 357 -28.16 -0.50 8.71
N LYS A 358 -28.93 -0.07 7.71
CA LYS A 358 -29.53 -0.99 6.72
C LYS A 358 -28.43 -1.77 6.00
N ALA A 359 -28.63 -3.06 5.71
CA ALA A 359 -27.58 -3.91 5.13
C ALA A 359 -27.00 -3.39 3.80
N ASP A 360 -27.82 -2.78 2.96
CA ASP A 360 -27.46 -2.24 1.65
C ASP A 360 -26.84 -0.84 1.69
N SER A 361 -26.79 -0.22 2.87
CA SER A 361 -26.26 1.14 3.02
C SER A 361 -24.73 1.16 3.11
N LYS A 362 -24.14 2.32 2.79
CA LYS A 362 -22.69 2.55 3.00
C LYS A 362 -22.26 2.35 4.46
N GLY A 363 -23.12 2.67 5.42
CA GLY A 363 -22.84 2.47 6.85
C GLY A 363 -22.71 1.01 7.26
N SER A 364 -23.15 0.07 6.40
CA SER A 364 -22.97 -1.36 6.60
C SER A 364 -21.73 -1.95 5.93
N GLN A 365 -20.89 -1.12 5.31
CA GLN A 365 -19.61 -1.56 4.75
C GLN A 365 -18.51 -1.56 5.82
N CYS A 366 -17.87 -2.70 6.07
CA CYS A 366 -16.85 -2.87 7.12
C CYS A 366 -15.76 -1.79 7.04
N ILE A 367 -15.31 -1.49 5.81
CA ILE A 367 -14.23 -0.54 5.54
C ILE A 367 -14.56 0.91 5.86
N GLU A 368 -15.84 1.29 5.98
CA GLU A 368 -16.20 2.67 6.32
C GLU A 368 -15.99 2.95 7.82
N CYS A 369 -16.12 1.93 8.67
CA CYS A 369 -15.85 2.05 10.09
C CYS A 369 -14.43 1.60 10.48
N HIS A 370 -13.95 0.49 9.93
CA HIS A 370 -12.67 -0.12 10.31
C HIS A 370 -11.49 0.39 9.49
N MET A 371 -11.72 0.97 8.31
CA MET A 371 -10.68 1.57 7.47
C MET A 371 -11.07 3.01 7.06
N PRO A 372 -11.34 3.90 8.04
CA PRO A 372 -11.80 5.25 7.73
C PRO A 372 -10.73 6.02 6.95
N LYS A 373 -11.17 7.04 6.22
CA LYS A 373 -10.29 7.90 5.42
C LYS A 373 -9.61 8.90 6.36
N THR A 374 -8.39 8.63 6.79
CA THR A 374 -7.66 9.47 7.75
C THR A 374 -6.57 10.33 7.10
N ALA A 375 -6.21 10.05 5.84
CA ALA A 375 -5.07 10.66 5.17
C ALA A 375 -5.39 11.26 3.79
N LYS A 376 -4.51 12.15 3.33
CA LYS A 376 -4.62 12.86 2.04
C LYS A 376 -3.55 12.40 1.04
N HIS A 377 -3.90 12.41 -0.25
CA HIS A 377 -2.96 12.22 -1.35
C HIS A 377 -2.13 13.48 -1.64
N THR A 378 -2.70 14.67 -1.42
CA THR A 378 -2.02 15.97 -1.50
C THR A 378 -2.49 16.88 -0.37
N GLY A 379 -1.77 17.97 -0.08
CA GLY A 379 -2.15 18.91 0.97
C GLY A 379 -3.54 19.56 0.78
N LYS A 380 -4.00 19.68 -0.48
CA LYS A 380 -5.31 20.25 -0.82
C LYS A 380 -6.33 19.20 -1.31
N SER A 381 -6.03 17.90 -1.17
CA SER A 381 -7.00 16.83 -1.43
C SER A 381 -7.92 16.61 -0.23
N PRO A 382 -9.15 16.12 -0.45
CA PRO A 382 -9.96 15.54 0.61
C PRO A 382 -9.29 14.29 1.21
N LEU A 383 -9.72 13.92 2.42
CA LEU A 383 -9.31 12.65 3.04
C LEU A 383 -9.82 11.49 2.20
N THR A 384 -8.90 10.70 1.66
CA THR A 384 -9.22 9.59 0.75
C THR A 384 -8.33 8.39 0.87
N VAL A 385 -7.25 8.48 1.65
CA VAL A 385 -6.41 7.34 2.00
C VAL A 385 -7.07 6.66 3.20
N ARG A 386 -7.43 5.38 3.02
CA ARG A 386 -7.99 4.53 4.07
C ARG A 386 -6.91 4.02 5.01
N SER A 387 -7.15 4.14 6.32
CA SER A 387 -6.26 3.60 7.34
C SER A 387 -6.20 2.06 7.26
N HIS A 388 -5.00 1.50 7.37
CA HIS A 388 -4.75 0.06 7.49
C HIS A 388 -4.46 -0.35 8.94
N ARG A 389 -4.93 0.45 9.92
CA ARG A 389 -4.94 0.05 11.32
C ARG A 389 -6.07 -0.91 11.67
N PHE A 390 -7.11 -1.03 10.83
CA PHE A 390 -8.32 -1.85 11.01
C PHE A 390 -9.14 -1.62 12.31
N LYS A 391 -8.60 -0.87 13.25
CA LYS A 391 -9.24 -0.45 14.48
C LYS A 391 -10.31 0.58 14.17
N PHE A 392 -11.47 0.40 14.80
CA PHE A 392 -12.56 1.36 14.74
C PHE A 392 -12.14 2.71 15.34
N THR A 393 -12.12 3.77 14.52
CA THR A 393 -11.84 5.15 14.96
C THR A 393 -13.13 5.78 15.48
N TYR A 394 -13.41 5.59 16.78
CA TYR A 394 -14.63 6.06 17.43
C TYR A 394 -14.54 7.56 17.85
N PRO A 395 -15.67 8.27 17.99
CA PRO A 395 -15.69 9.72 18.21
C PRO A 395 -14.89 10.20 19.43
N SER A 396 -14.95 9.50 20.57
CA SER A 396 -14.17 9.88 21.76
C SER A 396 -12.66 9.67 21.57
N GLU A 397 -12.21 8.71 20.75
CA GLU A 397 -10.79 8.58 20.33
C GLU A 397 -10.36 9.80 19.52
N THR A 398 -11.14 10.16 18.50
CA THR A 398 -10.87 11.33 17.65
C THR A 398 -10.73 12.60 18.48
N LYS A 399 -11.63 12.81 19.45
CA LYS A 399 -11.58 13.97 20.37
C LYS A 399 -10.36 13.92 21.30
N PHE A 400 -10.05 12.76 21.88
CA PHE A 400 -8.92 12.58 22.79
C PHE A 400 -7.59 12.93 22.12
N TYR A 401 -7.37 12.45 20.89
CA TYR A 401 -6.15 12.74 20.12
C TYR A 401 -6.21 14.06 19.34
N LYS A 402 -7.27 14.87 19.52
CA LYS A 402 -7.47 16.16 18.83
C LYS A 402 -7.37 16.05 17.31
N MET A 403 -7.84 14.94 16.76
CA MET A 403 -7.86 14.71 15.32
C MET A 403 -9.03 15.48 14.68
N PRO A 404 -8.92 15.90 13.41
CA PRO A 404 -10.04 16.52 12.70
C PRO A 404 -11.26 15.59 12.67
N PRO A 405 -12.48 16.09 12.89
CA PRO A 405 -13.69 15.27 12.90
C PRO A 405 -13.85 14.40 11.64
N GLU A 406 -13.42 14.87 10.47
CA GLU A 406 -13.54 14.16 9.19
C GLU A 406 -12.69 12.88 9.12
N THR A 407 -11.74 12.70 10.04
CA THR A 407 -10.98 11.45 10.20
C THR A 407 -11.77 10.36 10.93
N ASN A 408 -12.87 10.73 11.58
CA ASN A 408 -13.75 9.84 12.31
C ASN A 408 -14.66 9.05 11.36
N ALA A 409 -14.85 7.77 11.66
CA ALA A 409 -15.71 6.88 10.87
C ALA A 409 -17.16 7.40 10.75
N CYS A 410 -17.73 7.87 11.86
CA CYS A 410 -19.13 8.29 11.92
C CYS A 410 -19.32 9.70 11.34
N TYR A 411 -18.48 10.65 11.75
CA TYR A 411 -18.61 12.05 11.33
C TYR A 411 -18.49 12.22 9.81
N SER A 412 -17.67 11.39 9.13
CA SER A 412 -17.50 11.44 7.67
C SER A 412 -18.78 11.22 6.86
N CYS A 413 -19.85 10.71 7.48
CA CYS A 413 -21.18 10.55 6.87
C CYS A 413 -22.29 11.34 7.62
N HIS A 414 -21.99 11.85 8.82
CA HIS A 414 -22.91 12.54 9.72
C HIS A 414 -22.31 13.89 10.13
N GLU A 415 -21.92 14.69 9.14
CA GLU A 415 -21.28 16.01 9.33
C GLU A 415 -22.21 17.01 10.05
N ASP A 416 -23.52 16.73 10.08
CA ASP A 416 -24.54 17.46 10.83
C ASP A 416 -24.48 17.24 12.36
N LYS A 417 -23.67 16.28 12.84
CA LYS A 417 -23.62 15.88 14.25
C LYS A 417 -22.27 16.18 14.88
N SER A 418 -22.29 16.48 16.18
CA SER A 418 -21.06 16.58 16.96
C SER A 418 -20.49 15.20 17.28
N LEU A 419 -19.16 15.12 17.48
CA LEU A 419 -18.51 13.89 17.95
C LEU A 419 -19.12 13.37 19.27
N ASP A 420 -19.54 14.27 20.17
CA ASP A 420 -20.16 13.88 21.44
C ASP A 420 -21.56 13.26 21.21
N SER A 421 -22.36 13.80 20.29
CA SER A 421 -23.65 13.21 19.92
C SER A 421 -23.46 11.85 19.27
N LEU A 422 -22.48 11.70 18.38
CA LEU A 422 -22.16 10.42 17.74
C LEU A 422 -21.67 9.39 18.76
N GLN A 423 -20.86 9.81 19.74
CA GLN A 423 -20.43 8.95 20.84
C GLN A 423 -21.61 8.49 21.70
N LYS A 424 -22.58 9.38 21.95
CA LYS A 424 -23.80 9.04 22.70
C LYS A 424 -24.60 7.96 21.98
N ASN A 425 -24.78 8.06 20.66
CA ASN A 425 -25.45 7.02 19.88
C ASN A 425 -24.76 5.65 20.01
N LEU A 426 -23.42 5.60 19.96
CA LEU A 426 -22.67 4.35 20.17
C LEU A 426 -22.91 3.76 21.57
N LYS A 427 -23.02 4.62 22.60
CA LYS A 427 -23.34 4.19 23.96
C LYS A 427 -24.75 3.61 24.05
N GLU A 428 -25.73 4.26 23.43
CA GLU A 428 -27.11 3.77 23.37
C GLU A 428 -27.22 2.43 22.63
N TRP A 429 -26.39 2.19 21.62
CA TRP A 429 -26.30 0.90 20.92
C TRP A 429 -25.52 -0.17 21.70
N GLY A 430 -25.04 0.12 22.92
CA GLY A 430 -24.19 -0.77 23.70
C GLY A 430 -22.81 -1.04 23.09
N LYS A 431 -22.36 -0.22 22.13
CA LYS A 431 -21.07 -0.35 21.43
C LYS A 431 -19.95 0.38 22.19
N VAL A 432 -19.82 0.07 23.48
CA VAL A 432 -18.85 0.71 24.41
C VAL A 432 -17.59 -0.12 24.65
N GLY A 433 -17.54 -1.36 24.17
CA GLY A 433 -16.41 -2.28 24.39
C GLY A 433 -15.06 -1.77 23.85
N TRP A 434 -15.08 -0.75 22.98
CA TRP A 434 -13.89 -0.10 22.42
C TRP A 434 -13.32 1.01 23.31
N GLU A 435 -14.12 1.53 24.25
CA GLU A 435 -13.71 2.58 25.19
C GLU A 435 -12.88 2.02 26.37
N VAL A 436 -12.80 0.69 26.52
CA VAL A 436 -12.19 0.05 27.71
C VAL A 436 -11.23 -1.08 27.31
N LYS A 437 -9.93 -0.73 27.31
CA LYS A 437 -8.76 -1.46 27.84
C LYS A 437 -7.51 -0.80 27.25
N ARG A 438 -6.93 0.15 28.00
CA ARG A 438 -5.51 0.48 27.88
C ARG A 438 -4.71 -0.58 28.61
#